data_AF-A0A3M8DGV4-F1
#
_entry.id   AF-A0A3M8DGV4-F1
#
_cell.length_a   1.000
_cell.length_b   1.000
_cell.length_c   1.000
_cell.angle_alpha   90.00
_cell.angle_beta   90.00
_cell.angle_gamma   90.00
#
_symmetry.space_group_name_H-M   'P 1'
#
loop_
_entity.id
_entity.type
_entity.pdbx_description
1 polymer ?
#
loop_
_entity_poly.entity_id
_entity_poly.type
_entity_poly.pdbx_seq_one_letter_code
_entity_poly.pdbx_strand_id
1 'polypeptide(L)'
;MSRSRAEKYRSRRRVDSEVGRFWVLGLLFSLLVLAVEFFIEIPSNAPWLQDMEMALFSASFTLLAFYLLGLTFIFSRQEETGKVSHQVIIYVWLGAILFHLFLLISNISNQHVYKAGIILFLGPLFLTIYHFITYLSALREAQRESQLAAAVSNERVAYQLILEATKVHSEIKRLGEFYPEVEQMLKANDFYGKMERYILEMQQHLHAERFERKEMEMLEGHYYYLENLLTLVKQHPGIVESRLFTHREEQGK
;
A
#
# COMPACT_ATOMS: atom_id res chain seq x y z
N MET A 1 -15.35 -22.19 6.61
CA MET A 1 -14.77 -20.84 6.83
C MET A 1 -15.81 -19.80 6.43
N SER A 2 -16.57 -19.26 7.39
CA SER A 2 -17.55 -18.20 7.11
C SER A 2 -16.84 -16.84 7.17
N ARG A 3 -16.85 -16.11 6.06
CA ARG A 3 -16.44 -14.70 6.05
C ARG A 3 -17.20 -13.95 7.13
N SER A 4 -16.50 -13.12 7.90
CA SER A 4 -17.11 -12.30 8.94
C SER A 4 -18.23 -11.44 8.33
N ARG A 5 -19.33 -11.21 9.06
CA ARG A 5 -20.46 -10.38 8.58
C ARG A 5 -19.99 -8.98 8.13
N ALA A 6 -18.91 -8.47 8.73
CA ALA A 6 -18.26 -7.23 8.35
C ALA A 6 -17.57 -7.29 6.97
N GLU A 7 -16.89 -8.40 6.63
CA GLU A 7 -16.28 -8.60 5.31
C GLU A 7 -17.35 -8.66 4.22
N LYS A 8 -18.48 -9.32 4.49
CA LYS A 8 -19.61 -9.42 3.55
C LYS A 8 -20.25 -8.06 3.27
N TYR A 9 -20.30 -7.17 4.27
CA TYR A 9 -20.81 -5.81 4.08
C TYR A 9 -19.82 -4.91 3.32
N ARG A 10 -18.52 -5.02 3.62
CA ARG A 10 -17.48 -4.28 2.88
C ARG A 10 -17.42 -4.71 1.41
N SER A 11 -17.51 -6.00 1.11
CA SER A 11 -17.48 -6.49 -0.27
C SER A 11 -18.68 -6.02 -1.09
N ARG A 12 -19.87 -5.94 -0.50
CA ARG A 12 -21.07 -5.39 -1.17
C ARG A 12 -20.91 -3.91 -1.50
N ARG A 13 -20.48 -3.09 -0.54
CA ARG A 13 -20.25 -1.66 -0.76
C ARG A 13 -19.20 -1.38 -1.85
N ARG A 14 -18.18 -2.25 -1.96
CA ARG A 14 -17.18 -2.19 -3.05
C ARG A 14 -17.81 -2.39 -4.42
N VAL A 15 -18.58 -3.48 -4.57
CA VAL A 15 -19.30 -3.79 -5.82
C VAL A 15 -20.23 -2.64 -6.20
N ASP A 16 -20.97 -2.08 -5.25
CA ASP A 16 -21.90 -0.97 -5.52
C ASP A 16 -21.17 0.30 -6.00
N SER A 17 -20.01 0.63 -5.40
CA SER A 17 -19.22 1.80 -5.82
C SER A 17 -18.59 1.63 -7.20
N GLU A 18 -18.15 0.41 -7.53
CA GLU A 18 -17.57 0.08 -8.83
C GLU A 18 -18.62 0.09 -9.93
N VAL A 19 -19.79 -0.50 -9.66
CA VAL A 19 -20.96 -0.46 -10.55
C VAL A 19 -21.38 0.98 -10.79
N GLY A 20 -21.44 1.82 -9.75
CA GLY A 20 -21.72 3.24 -9.89
C GLY A 20 -20.72 3.97 -10.80
N ARG A 21 -19.42 3.72 -10.64
CA ARG A 21 -18.38 4.30 -11.52
C ARG A 21 -18.52 3.83 -12.95
N PHE A 22 -18.78 2.55 -13.17
CA PHE A 22 -19.02 1.99 -14.50
C PHE A 22 -20.22 2.66 -15.18
N TRP A 23 -21.34 2.85 -14.45
CA TRP A 23 -22.52 3.53 -15.00
C TRP A 23 -22.28 5.01 -15.29
N VAL A 24 -21.62 5.76 -14.41
CA VAL A 24 -21.32 7.18 -14.64
C VAL A 24 -20.39 7.36 -15.83
N LEU A 25 -19.32 6.56 -15.90
CA LEU A 25 -18.39 6.57 -17.00
C LEU A 25 -19.08 6.11 -18.29
N GLY A 26 -19.87 5.04 -18.25
CA GLY A 26 -20.63 4.54 -19.39
C GLY A 26 -21.65 5.55 -19.90
N LEU A 27 -22.32 6.30 -19.01
CA LEU A 27 -23.22 7.39 -19.39
C LEU A 27 -22.46 8.53 -20.06
N LEU A 28 -21.29 8.90 -19.54
CA LEU A 28 -20.43 9.91 -20.17
C LEU A 28 -19.95 9.46 -21.55
N PHE A 29 -19.56 8.19 -21.70
CA PHE A 29 -19.20 7.61 -22.99
C PHE A 29 -20.38 7.63 -23.96
N SER A 30 -21.57 7.21 -23.54
CA SER A 30 -22.78 7.26 -24.36
C SER A 30 -23.12 8.69 -24.79
N LEU A 31 -22.96 9.68 -23.91
CA LEU A 31 -23.15 11.09 -24.25
C LEU A 31 -22.12 11.57 -25.28
N LEU A 32 -20.85 11.15 -25.17
CA LEU A 32 -19.82 11.47 -26.16
C LEU A 32 -20.13 10.84 -27.52
N VAL A 33 -20.55 9.57 -27.55
CA VAL A 33 -20.95 8.89 -28.79
C VAL A 33 -22.14 9.60 -29.45
N LEU A 34 -23.17 9.95 -28.67
CA LEU A 34 -24.31 10.72 -29.18
C LEU A 34 -23.89 12.11 -29.67
N ALA A 35 -22.97 12.78 -28.97
CA ALA A 35 -22.43 14.07 -29.40
C ALA A 35 -21.72 13.97 -30.75
N VAL A 36 -20.88 12.94 -30.94
CA VAL A 36 -20.20 12.67 -32.21
C VAL A 36 -21.20 12.36 -33.32
N GLU A 37 -22.20 11.54 -33.04
CA GLU A 37 -23.17 11.13 -34.05
C GLU A 37 -24.06 12.29 -34.52
N PHE A 38 -24.59 13.09 -33.59
CA PHE A 38 -25.62 14.09 -33.91
C PHE A 38 -25.11 15.53 -34.02
N PHE A 39 -24.01 15.89 -33.37
CA PHE A 39 -23.56 17.30 -33.30
C PHE A 39 -22.25 17.56 -34.04
N ILE A 40 -21.48 16.53 -34.39
CA ILE A 40 -20.25 16.70 -35.17
C ILE A 40 -20.57 16.51 -36.66
N GLU A 41 -20.50 17.61 -37.40
CA GLU A 41 -20.46 17.59 -38.85
C GLU A 41 -19.00 17.48 -39.31
N ILE A 42 -18.73 16.44 -40.09
CA ILE A 42 -17.41 16.16 -40.63
C ILE A 42 -17.42 16.69 -42.07
N PRO A 43 -16.56 17.67 -42.43
CA PRO A 43 -16.49 18.15 -43.79
C PRO A 43 -16.06 17.01 -44.73
N SER A 44 -16.71 16.90 -45.88
CA SER A 44 -16.44 15.88 -46.90
C SER A 44 -15.16 16.13 -47.71
N ASN A 45 -14.35 17.10 -47.31
CA ASN A 45 -13.11 17.45 -47.98
C ASN A 45 -12.10 16.31 -47.81
N ALA A 46 -11.76 15.61 -48.90
CA ALA A 46 -10.86 14.45 -48.88
C ALA A 46 -9.52 14.68 -48.16
N PRO A 47 -8.82 15.83 -48.31
CA PRO A 47 -7.58 16.08 -47.56
C PRO A 47 -7.80 16.13 -46.05
N TRP A 48 -8.89 16.76 -45.60
CA TRP A 48 -9.21 16.89 -44.18
C TRP A 48 -9.56 15.53 -43.55
N LEU A 49 -10.31 14.70 -44.29
CA LEU A 49 -10.63 13.34 -43.88
C LEU A 49 -9.37 12.47 -43.72
N GLN A 50 -8.42 12.63 -44.64
CA GLN A 50 -7.16 11.90 -44.60
C GLN A 50 -6.27 12.36 -43.43
N ASP A 51 -6.18 13.67 -43.19
CA ASP A 51 -5.44 14.22 -42.05
C ASP A 51 -6.03 13.77 -40.70
N MET A 52 -7.36 13.76 -40.60
CA MET A 52 -8.07 13.29 -39.40
C MET A 52 -7.78 11.80 -39.13
N GLU A 53 -7.87 10.94 -40.14
CA GLU A 53 -7.56 9.51 -39.98
C GLU A 53 -6.10 9.27 -39.64
N MET A 54 -5.18 10.04 -40.22
CA MET A 54 -3.76 9.95 -39.87
C MET A 54 -3.54 10.33 -38.40
N ALA A 55 -4.23 11.35 -37.90
CA ALA A 55 -4.18 11.75 -36.50
C ALA A 55 -4.78 10.67 -35.57
N LEU A 56 -5.95 10.13 -35.89
CA LEU A 56 -6.62 9.08 -35.09
C LEU A 56 -5.81 7.77 -35.09
N PHE A 57 -5.25 7.38 -36.24
CA PHE A 57 -4.35 6.24 -36.36
C PHE A 57 -3.11 6.41 -35.48
N SER A 58 -2.43 7.56 -35.60
CA SER A 58 -1.23 7.85 -34.81
C SER A 58 -1.54 7.88 -33.31
N ALA A 59 -2.62 8.56 -32.91
CA ALA A 59 -3.06 8.61 -31.52
C ALA A 59 -3.40 7.22 -30.98
N SER A 60 -4.09 6.38 -31.76
CA SER A 60 -4.42 5.00 -31.37
C SER A 60 -3.17 4.18 -31.10
N PHE A 61 -2.19 4.26 -32.00
CA PHE A 61 -0.93 3.55 -31.86
C PHE A 61 -0.14 4.04 -30.63
N THR A 62 -0.02 5.35 -30.46
CA THR A 62 0.68 5.96 -29.33
C THR A 62 0.02 5.63 -28.00
N LEU A 63 -1.31 5.68 -27.91
CA LEU A 63 -2.05 5.35 -26.70
C LEU A 63 -1.96 3.86 -26.36
N LEU A 64 -2.00 2.96 -27.35
CA LEU A 64 -1.74 1.55 -27.12
C LEU A 64 -0.31 1.33 -26.59
N ALA A 65 0.69 2.01 -27.17
CA ALA A 65 2.06 1.92 -26.69
C ALA A 65 2.20 2.41 -25.24
N PHE A 66 1.58 3.54 -24.88
CA PHE A 66 1.55 4.02 -23.50
C PHE A 66 0.79 3.09 -22.57
N TYR A 67 -0.29 2.46 -23.04
CA TYR A 67 -1.03 1.46 -22.27
C TYR A 67 -0.15 0.24 -21.96
N LEU A 68 0.54 -0.31 -22.96
CA LEU A 68 1.48 -1.41 -22.78
C LEU A 68 2.64 -1.04 -21.85
N LEU A 69 3.20 0.16 -22.00
CA LEU A 69 4.21 0.68 -21.09
C LEU A 69 3.66 0.76 -19.65
N GLY A 70 2.46 1.32 -19.49
CA GLY A 70 1.77 1.39 -18.20
C GLY A 70 1.56 0.00 -17.57
N LEU A 71 1.21 -1.01 -18.37
CA LEU A 71 1.10 -2.39 -17.91
C LEU A 71 2.43 -2.94 -17.40
N THR A 72 3.56 -2.66 -18.07
CA THR A 72 4.88 -3.13 -17.57
C THR A 72 5.21 -2.57 -16.19
N PHE A 73 4.87 -1.31 -15.91
CA PHE A 73 5.01 -0.73 -14.58
C PHE A 73 4.06 -1.37 -13.56
N ILE A 74 2.84 -1.71 -13.97
CA ILE A 74 1.81 -2.30 -13.12
C ILE A 74 2.13 -3.75 -12.73
N PHE A 75 2.51 -4.59 -13.70
CA PHE A 75 2.87 -5.99 -13.46
C PHE A 75 4.06 -6.13 -12.51
N SER A 76 4.97 -5.15 -12.46
CA SER A 76 6.08 -5.16 -11.50
C SER A 76 5.65 -5.07 -10.03
N ARG A 77 4.40 -4.63 -9.75
CA ARG A 77 3.93 -4.34 -8.39
C ARG A 77 2.78 -5.22 -7.90
N GLN A 78 1.91 -5.71 -8.78
CA GLN A 78 0.79 -6.59 -8.39
C GLN A 78 0.41 -7.51 -9.55
N GLU A 79 0.53 -8.83 -9.36
CA GLU A 79 0.20 -9.85 -10.38
C GLU A 79 -1.32 -10.08 -10.57
N GLU A 80 -2.17 -9.68 -9.60
CA GLU A 80 -3.59 -10.12 -9.55
C GLU A 80 -4.65 -9.02 -9.76
N THR A 81 -4.27 -7.75 -9.92
CA THR A 81 -5.24 -6.64 -9.91
C THR A 81 -5.58 -6.14 -11.32
N GLY A 82 -6.59 -6.77 -11.93
CA GLY A 82 -7.25 -6.24 -13.13
C GLY A 82 -8.50 -7.03 -13.49
N LYS A 83 -9.70 -6.54 -13.14
CA LYS A 83 -10.97 -7.21 -13.49
C LYS A 83 -11.27 -7.20 -14.99
N VAL A 84 -10.81 -6.16 -15.69
CA VAL A 84 -10.83 -6.11 -17.15
C VAL A 84 -9.53 -6.72 -17.65
N SER A 85 -9.63 -7.82 -18.40
CA SER A 85 -8.46 -8.47 -19.00
C SER A 85 -7.74 -7.47 -19.90
N HIS A 86 -6.45 -7.25 -19.61
CA HIS A 86 -5.60 -6.37 -20.41
C HIS A 86 -5.58 -6.79 -21.89
N GLN A 87 -5.75 -8.08 -22.17
CA GLN A 87 -5.84 -8.62 -23.52
C GLN A 87 -7.05 -8.06 -24.27
N VAL A 88 -8.20 -7.88 -23.61
CA VAL A 88 -9.39 -7.29 -24.24
C VAL A 88 -9.11 -5.86 -24.68
N ILE A 89 -8.46 -5.07 -23.81
CA ILE A 89 -8.11 -3.67 -24.12
C ILE A 89 -7.11 -3.62 -25.29
N ILE A 90 -6.11 -4.50 -25.29
CA ILE A 90 -5.14 -4.62 -26.39
C ILE A 90 -5.84 -4.97 -27.70
N TYR A 91 -6.71 -5.99 -27.72
CA TYR A 91 -7.40 -6.40 -28.93
C TYR A 91 -8.36 -5.34 -29.46
N VAL A 92 -9.05 -4.61 -28.58
CA VAL A 92 -9.94 -3.52 -28.98
C VAL A 92 -9.14 -2.35 -29.57
N TRP A 93 -7.97 -2.01 -29.00
CA TRP A 93 -7.04 -1.04 -29.62
C TRP A 93 -6.51 -1.51 -30.97
N LEU A 94 -6.09 -2.78 -31.07
CA LEU A 94 -5.63 -3.35 -32.34
C LEU A 94 -6.72 -3.30 -33.41
N GLY A 95 -7.98 -3.59 -33.04
CA GLY A 95 -9.14 -3.46 -33.92
C GLY A 95 -9.32 -2.02 -34.43
N ALA A 96 -9.23 -1.03 -33.54
CA ALA A 96 -9.31 0.37 -33.93
C ALA A 96 -8.17 0.78 -34.87
N ILE A 97 -6.93 0.38 -34.58
CA ILE A 97 -5.75 0.65 -35.43
C ILE A 97 -5.93 0.03 -36.82
N LEU A 98 -6.38 -1.22 -36.91
CA LEU A 98 -6.64 -1.89 -38.18
C LEU A 98 -7.75 -1.21 -38.97
N PHE A 99 -8.79 -0.72 -38.28
CA PHE A 99 -9.88 0.02 -38.92
C PHE A 99 -9.39 1.34 -39.51
N HIS A 100 -8.64 2.15 -38.75
CA HIS A 100 -8.06 3.39 -39.26
C HIS A 100 -7.08 3.14 -40.42
N LEU A 101 -6.26 2.09 -40.33
CA LEU A 101 -5.38 1.68 -41.43
C LEU A 101 -6.19 1.31 -42.69
N PHE A 102 -7.30 0.58 -42.52
CA PHE A 102 -8.20 0.25 -43.62
C PHE A 102 -8.79 1.48 -44.29
N LEU A 103 -9.20 2.51 -43.53
CA LEU A 103 -9.71 3.76 -44.09
C LEU A 103 -8.63 4.56 -44.83
N LEU A 104 -7.42 4.62 -44.27
CA LEU A 104 -6.27 5.27 -44.92
C LEU A 104 -5.91 4.63 -46.27
N ILE A 105 -6.02 3.30 -46.39
CA ILE A 105 -5.73 2.58 -47.63
C ILE A 105 -6.89 2.69 -48.63
N SER A 106 -8.13 2.57 -48.14
CA SER A 106 -9.31 2.41 -49.00
C SER A 106 -9.87 3.75 -49.50
N ASN A 107 -9.51 4.88 -48.88
CA ASN A 107 -9.90 6.24 -49.27
C ASN A 107 -11.41 6.41 -49.55
N ILE A 108 -12.25 5.85 -48.67
CA ILE A 108 -13.70 5.84 -48.81
C ILE A 108 -14.26 7.21 -48.40
N SER A 109 -14.93 7.93 -49.30
CA SER A 109 -15.48 9.28 -49.02
C SER A 109 -16.82 9.29 -48.26
N ASN A 110 -17.10 8.31 -47.40
CA ASN A 110 -18.38 8.22 -46.68
C ASN A 110 -18.25 8.76 -45.24
N GLN A 111 -18.91 9.89 -44.96
CA GLN A 111 -18.88 10.56 -43.65
C GLN A 111 -19.25 9.65 -42.47
N HIS A 112 -20.21 8.73 -42.64
CA HIS A 112 -20.61 7.82 -41.57
C HIS A 112 -19.49 6.87 -41.15
N VAL A 113 -18.62 6.50 -42.09
CA VAL A 113 -17.48 5.61 -41.85
C VAL A 113 -16.42 6.32 -40.99
N TYR A 114 -16.22 7.62 -41.22
CA TYR A 114 -15.32 8.46 -40.40
C TYR A 114 -15.88 8.72 -38.99
N LYS A 115 -17.20 8.92 -38.86
CA LYS A 115 -17.85 8.97 -37.53
C LYS A 115 -17.66 7.67 -36.77
N ALA A 116 -17.82 6.53 -37.45
CA ALA A 116 -17.54 5.22 -36.86
C ALA A 116 -16.07 5.08 -36.43
N GLY A 117 -15.12 5.64 -37.19
CA GLY A 117 -13.70 5.73 -36.82
C GLY A 117 -13.47 6.49 -35.51
N ILE A 118 -14.10 7.66 -35.34
CA ILE A 118 -14.03 8.42 -34.08
C ILE A 118 -14.62 7.61 -32.90
N ILE A 119 -15.76 6.95 -33.11
CA ILE A 119 -16.39 6.12 -32.06
C ILE A 119 -15.50 4.92 -31.71
N LEU A 120 -14.90 4.28 -32.71
CA LEU A 120 -13.95 3.17 -32.55
C LEU A 120 -12.65 3.59 -31.87
N PHE A 121 -12.26 4.86 -31.93
CA PHE A 121 -11.18 5.41 -31.11
C PHE A 121 -11.60 5.66 -29.66
N LEU A 122 -12.80 6.21 -29.45
CA LEU A 122 -13.32 6.56 -28.13
C LEU A 122 -13.56 5.33 -27.24
N GLY A 123 -14.02 4.22 -27.81
CA GLY A 123 -14.28 2.97 -27.06
C GLY A 123 -13.05 2.40 -26.33
N PRO A 124 -11.94 2.10 -27.04
CA PRO A 124 -10.68 1.68 -26.42
C PRO A 124 -10.14 2.71 -25.42
N LEU A 125 -10.23 4.00 -25.74
CA LEU A 125 -9.82 5.08 -24.82
C LEU A 125 -10.60 5.01 -23.51
N PHE A 126 -11.92 4.86 -23.60
CA PHE A 126 -12.81 4.71 -22.45
C PHE A 126 -12.44 3.50 -21.59
N LEU A 127 -12.31 2.33 -22.22
CA LEU A 127 -11.92 1.09 -21.55
C LEU A 127 -10.57 1.24 -20.83
N THR A 128 -9.61 1.91 -21.47
CA THR A 128 -8.28 2.18 -20.92
C THR A 128 -8.35 3.05 -19.68
N ILE A 129 -9.09 4.16 -19.74
CA ILE A 129 -9.28 5.08 -18.60
C ILE A 129 -9.98 4.35 -17.45
N TYR A 130 -11.06 3.62 -17.74
CA TYR A 130 -11.78 2.83 -16.73
C TYR A 130 -10.86 1.79 -16.06
N HIS A 131 -10.04 1.11 -16.84
CA HIS A 131 -9.07 0.14 -16.33
C HIS A 131 -8.07 0.77 -15.36
N PHE A 132 -7.46 1.90 -15.71
CA PHE A 132 -6.52 2.58 -14.82
C PHE A 132 -7.20 3.14 -13.56
N ILE A 133 -8.41 3.70 -13.66
CA ILE A 133 -9.15 4.21 -12.48
C ILE A 133 -9.46 3.08 -11.50
N THR A 134 -9.93 1.95 -12.02
CA THR A 134 -10.25 0.77 -11.19
C THR A 134 -8.99 0.18 -10.56
N TYR A 135 -7.91 0.06 -11.34
CA TYR A 135 -6.60 -0.37 -10.85
C TYR A 135 -6.06 0.54 -9.73
N LEU A 136 -5.95 1.86 -9.97
CA LEU A 136 -5.42 2.80 -8.99
C LEU A 136 -6.26 2.87 -7.71
N SER A 137 -7.57 2.67 -7.84
CA SER A 137 -8.47 2.59 -6.70
C SER A 137 -8.20 1.34 -5.87
N ALA A 138 -8.04 0.18 -6.52
CA ALA A 138 -7.68 -1.07 -5.85
C ALA A 138 -6.32 -0.95 -5.14
N LEU A 139 -5.33 -0.32 -5.79
CA LEU A 139 -4.02 -0.10 -5.19
C LEU A 139 -4.09 0.78 -3.93
N ARG A 140 -4.82 1.89 -3.97
CA ARG A 140 -5.03 2.77 -2.80
C ARG A 140 -5.75 2.04 -1.67
N GLU A 141 -6.69 1.16 -1.99
CA GLU A 141 -7.41 0.41 -0.99
C GLU A 141 -6.55 -0.68 -0.34
N ALA A 142 -5.75 -1.42 -1.12
CA ALA A 142 -4.77 -2.37 -0.60
C ALA A 142 -3.73 -1.68 0.31
N GLN A 143 -3.29 -0.47 -0.06
CA GLN A 143 -2.42 0.33 0.80
C GLN A 143 -3.10 0.71 2.11
N ARG A 144 -4.38 1.11 2.10
CA ARG A 144 -5.12 1.40 3.33
C ARG A 144 -5.32 0.15 4.20
N GLU A 145 -5.62 -0.99 3.61
CA GLU A 145 -5.77 -2.25 4.35
C GLU A 145 -4.45 -2.68 5.00
N SER A 146 -3.34 -2.60 4.26
CA SER A 146 -2.02 -2.91 4.83
C SER A 146 -1.62 -1.95 5.95
N GLN A 147 -1.92 -0.65 5.83
CA GLN A 147 -1.71 0.32 6.91
C GLN A 147 -2.55 0.01 8.16
N LEU A 148 -3.82 -0.39 7.98
CA LEU A 148 -4.68 -0.78 9.10
C LEU A 148 -4.19 -2.07 9.77
N ALA A 149 -3.75 -3.06 8.99
CA ALA A 149 -3.18 -4.29 9.52
C ALA A 149 -1.87 -4.04 10.27
N ALA A 150 -1.00 -3.18 9.73
CA ALA A 150 0.23 -2.76 10.37
C ALA A 150 -0.02 -2.01 11.68
N ALA A 151 -1.03 -1.13 11.73
CA ALA A 151 -1.37 -0.40 12.96
C ALA A 151 -1.76 -1.35 14.11
N VAL A 152 -2.59 -2.36 13.83
CA VAL A 152 -2.97 -3.38 14.84
C VAL A 152 -1.76 -4.22 15.27
N SER A 153 -0.87 -4.56 14.34
CA SER A 153 0.36 -5.29 14.68
C SER A 153 1.29 -4.44 15.57
N ASN A 154 1.46 -3.16 15.22
CA ASN A 154 2.33 -2.24 15.96
C ASN A 154 1.83 -2.02 17.38
N GLU A 155 0.52 -1.86 17.57
CA GLU A 155 -0.08 -1.75 18.90
C GLU A 155 0.27 -2.95 19.79
N ARG A 156 0.14 -4.17 19.26
CA ARG A 156 0.50 -5.38 20.01
C ARG A 156 1.99 -5.41 20.36
N VAL A 157 2.86 -5.05 19.42
CA VAL A 157 4.32 -5.03 19.64
C VAL A 157 4.68 -3.95 20.67
N ALA A 158 4.09 -2.76 20.59
CA ALA A 158 4.31 -1.67 21.53
C ALA A 158 3.98 -2.09 22.97
N TYR A 159 2.80 -2.68 23.19
CA TYR A 159 2.42 -3.16 24.53
C TYR A 159 3.34 -4.28 25.03
N GLN A 160 3.80 -5.16 24.13
CA GLN A 160 4.75 -6.20 24.50
C GLN A 160 6.10 -5.60 24.92
N LEU A 161 6.63 -4.62 24.18
CA LEU A 161 7.87 -3.92 24.52
C LEU A 161 7.77 -3.21 25.88
N ILE A 162 6.65 -2.52 26.15
CA ILE A 162 6.42 -1.85 27.44
C ILE A 162 6.39 -2.87 28.59
N LEU A 163 5.71 -4.01 28.38
CA LEU A 163 5.61 -5.06 29.39
C LEU A 163 6.96 -5.74 29.65
N GLU A 164 7.74 -6.02 28.61
CA GLU A 164 9.08 -6.59 28.72
C GLU A 164 10.06 -5.61 29.37
N ALA A 165 10.05 -4.34 28.97
CA ALA A 165 10.82 -3.28 29.61
C ALA A 165 10.53 -3.16 31.11
N THR A 166 9.25 -3.21 31.50
CA THR A 166 8.83 -3.16 32.91
C THR A 166 9.36 -4.36 33.70
N LYS A 167 9.39 -5.56 33.09
CA LYS A 167 10.00 -6.73 33.73
C LYS A 167 11.52 -6.57 33.90
N VAL A 168 12.20 -6.13 32.85
CA VAL A 168 13.66 -5.87 32.88
C VAL A 168 14.00 -4.87 33.98
N HIS A 169 13.25 -3.76 34.06
CA HIS A 169 13.38 -2.76 35.11
C HIS A 169 13.19 -3.33 36.52
N SER A 170 12.14 -4.12 36.73
CA SER A 170 11.89 -4.75 38.03
C SER A 170 13.01 -5.70 38.46
N GLU A 171 13.62 -6.42 37.51
CA GLU A 171 14.74 -7.31 37.78
C GLU A 171 16.02 -6.53 38.11
N ILE A 172 16.29 -5.41 37.42
CA ILE A 172 17.41 -4.52 37.77
C ILE A 172 17.25 -3.98 39.20
N LYS A 173 16.04 -3.50 39.56
CA LYS A 173 15.76 -3.01 40.92
C LYS A 173 15.97 -4.09 41.97
N ARG A 174 15.42 -5.29 41.73
CA ARG A 174 15.60 -6.45 42.59
C ARG A 174 17.07 -6.79 42.78
N LEU A 175 17.87 -6.81 41.71
CA LEU A 175 19.31 -7.06 41.82
C LEU A 175 20.03 -5.96 42.60
N GLY A 176 19.62 -4.69 42.46
CA GLY A 176 20.15 -3.60 43.28
C GLY A 176 19.85 -3.76 44.78
N GLU A 177 18.67 -4.29 45.13
CA GLU A 177 18.29 -4.56 46.53
C GLU A 177 19.11 -5.69 47.15
N PHE A 178 19.43 -6.73 46.38
CA PHE A 178 20.24 -7.87 46.85
C PHE A 178 21.76 -7.59 46.83
N TYR A 179 22.22 -6.69 45.97
CA TYR A 179 23.64 -6.38 45.76
C TYR A 179 23.85 -4.85 45.78
N PRO A 180 24.17 -4.25 46.95
CA PRO A 180 24.31 -2.80 47.10
C PRO A 180 25.33 -2.16 46.15
N GLU A 181 26.35 -2.91 45.72
CA GLU A 181 27.37 -2.45 44.76
C GLU A 181 26.76 -2.15 43.39
N VAL A 182 25.72 -2.90 42.99
CA VAL A 182 24.98 -2.65 41.75
C VAL A 182 24.24 -1.32 41.85
N GLU A 183 23.60 -1.04 42.97
CA GLU A 183 22.89 0.22 43.17
C GLU A 183 23.87 1.41 43.14
N GLN A 184 25.04 1.26 43.77
CA GLN A 184 26.11 2.26 43.72
C GLN A 184 26.62 2.47 42.29
N MET A 185 26.86 1.40 41.53
CA MET A 185 27.26 1.46 40.13
C MET A 185 26.22 2.19 39.26
N LEU A 186 24.94 1.87 39.45
CA LEU A 186 23.84 2.50 38.71
C LEU A 186 23.72 4.00 38.99
N LYS A 187 23.92 4.42 40.25
CA LYS A 187 23.90 5.84 40.64
C LYS A 187 25.15 6.59 40.19
N ALA A 188 26.33 6.00 40.35
CA ALA A 188 27.61 6.64 40.00
C ALA A 188 27.75 6.92 38.50
N ASN A 189 27.07 6.15 37.65
CA ASN A 189 27.11 6.30 36.19
C ASN A 189 25.86 7.00 35.61
N ASP A 190 25.01 7.60 36.45
CA ASP A 190 23.73 8.22 36.06
C ASP A 190 22.75 7.29 35.31
N PHE A 191 22.95 5.97 35.38
CA PHE A 191 22.07 4.99 34.75
C PHE A 191 20.72 4.91 35.47
N TYR A 192 20.72 5.08 36.79
CA TYR A 192 19.50 5.04 37.59
C TYR A 192 18.45 6.06 37.13
N GLY A 193 18.84 7.33 36.98
CA GLY A 193 17.92 8.40 36.56
C GLY A 193 17.40 8.20 35.12
N LYS A 194 18.26 7.76 34.20
CA LYS A 194 17.87 7.47 32.81
C LYS A 194 16.92 6.27 32.74
N MET A 195 17.19 5.22 33.52
CA MET A 195 16.35 4.03 33.60
C MET A 195 14.93 4.37 34.07
N GLU A 196 14.78 5.11 35.18
CA GLU A 196 13.45 5.51 35.68
C GLU A 196 12.71 6.40 34.67
N ARG A 197 13.43 7.32 34.02
CA ARG A 197 12.83 8.20 33.00
C ARG A 197 12.30 7.41 31.80
N TYR A 198 13.09 6.50 31.24
CA TYR A 198 12.68 5.73 30.07
C TYR A 198 11.50 4.81 30.37
N ILE A 199 11.45 4.21 31.57
CA ILE A 199 10.26 3.44 31.98
C ILE A 199 9.03 4.32 32.11
N LEU A 200 9.15 5.50 32.71
CA LEU A 200 8.03 6.43 32.83
C LEU A 200 7.51 6.84 31.44
N GLU A 201 8.41 7.20 30.53
CA GLU A 201 8.07 7.56 29.15
C GLU A 201 7.38 6.40 28.42
N MET A 202 7.87 5.17 28.56
CA MET A 202 7.22 3.98 27.99
C MET A 202 5.82 3.72 28.59
N GLN A 203 5.65 3.91 29.91
CA GLN A 203 4.36 3.69 30.59
C GLN A 203 3.30 4.73 30.21
N GLN A 204 3.68 5.96 29.87
CA GLN A 204 2.75 6.98 29.39
C GLN A 204 2.02 6.54 28.11
N HIS A 205 2.63 5.67 27.31
CA HIS A 205 2.04 5.14 26.10
C HIS A 205 1.04 3.99 26.32
N LEU A 206 0.83 3.51 27.56
CA LEU A 206 -0.16 2.46 27.85
C LEU A 206 -1.62 2.88 27.56
N HIS A 207 -1.89 4.18 27.44
CA HIS A 207 -3.20 4.73 27.10
C HIS A 207 -3.31 5.20 25.65
N ALA A 208 -2.27 5.01 24.83
CA ALA A 208 -2.29 5.43 23.44
C ALA A 208 -3.14 4.48 22.59
N GLU A 209 -4.15 5.03 21.88
CA GLU A 209 -5.00 4.23 20.99
C GLU A 209 -4.30 3.86 19.67
N ARG A 210 -3.20 4.53 19.32
CA ARG A 210 -2.44 4.31 18.09
C ARG A 210 -0.96 4.59 18.32
N PHE A 211 -0.12 3.77 17.69
CA PHE A 211 1.33 3.93 17.70
C PHE A 211 1.83 4.29 16.31
N GLU A 212 2.44 5.46 16.20
CA GLU A 212 3.17 5.87 15.02
C GLU A 212 4.56 5.24 14.97
N ARG A 213 5.17 5.19 13.78
CA ARG A 213 6.50 4.61 13.59
C ARG A 213 7.56 5.24 14.51
N LYS A 214 7.50 6.56 14.70
CA LYS A 214 8.44 7.28 15.58
C LYS A 214 8.31 6.84 17.04
N GLU A 215 7.09 6.56 17.49
CA GLU A 215 6.81 6.08 18.84
C GLU A 215 7.31 4.64 19.00
N MET A 216 7.12 3.79 17.99
CA MET A 216 7.70 2.45 17.96
C MET A 216 9.23 2.46 18.08
N GLU A 217 9.92 3.28 17.27
CA GLU A 217 11.38 3.41 17.30
C GLU A 217 11.88 3.91 18.66
N MET A 218 11.14 4.81 19.31
CA MET A 218 11.44 5.28 20.66
C MET A 218 11.28 4.17 21.71
N LEU A 219 10.17 3.43 21.67
CA LEU A 219 9.92 2.32 22.60
C LEU A 219 10.99 1.22 22.45
N GLU A 220 11.36 0.87 21.23
CA GLU A 220 12.45 -0.08 20.96
C GLU A 220 13.78 0.43 21.51
N GLY A 221 14.12 1.71 21.26
CA GLY A 221 15.34 2.32 21.78
C GLY A 221 15.42 2.29 23.31
N HIS A 222 14.31 2.59 23.99
CA HIS A 222 14.23 2.52 25.46
C HIS A 222 14.33 1.09 25.97
N TYR A 223 13.63 0.14 25.33
CA TYR A 223 13.72 -1.28 25.68
C TYR A 223 15.16 -1.80 25.56
N TYR A 224 15.83 -1.56 24.43
CA TYR A 224 17.21 -2.02 24.22
C TYR A 224 18.20 -1.37 25.19
N TYR A 225 17.98 -0.11 25.58
CA TYR A 225 18.78 0.52 26.63
C TYR A 225 18.66 -0.25 27.95
N LEU A 226 17.44 -0.61 28.36
CA LEU A 226 17.17 -1.34 29.60
C LEU A 226 17.74 -2.76 29.56
N GLU A 227 17.60 -3.45 28.43
CA GLU A 227 18.15 -4.81 28.23
C GLU A 227 19.69 -4.82 28.32
N ASN A 228 20.34 -3.85 27.69
CA ASN A 228 21.78 -3.67 27.78
C ASN A 228 22.21 -3.36 29.22
N LEU A 229 21.45 -2.51 29.93
CA LEU A 229 21.72 -2.21 31.33
C LEU A 229 21.59 -3.45 32.22
N LEU A 230 20.55 -4.26 32.03
CA LEU A 230 20.40 -5.53 32.74
C LEU A 230 21.59 -6.46 32.47
N THR A 231 22.08 -6.51 31.22
CA THR A 231 23.26 -7.31 30.88
C THR A 231 24.49 -6.86 31.65
N LEU A 232 24.75 -5.55 31.73
CA LEU A 232 25.84 -4.98 32.52
C LEU A 232 25.70 -5.30 34.02
N VAL A 233 24.50 -5.13 34.58
CA VAL A 233 24.21 -5.49 35.97
C VAL A 233 24.50 -6.97 36.22
N LYS A 234 24.04 -7.85 35.32
CA LYS A 234 24.25 -9.29 35.43
C LYS A 234 25.72 -9.71 35.32
N GLN A 235 26.58 -8.88 34.74
CA GLN A 235 28.02 -9.08 34.61
C GLN A 235 28.82 -8.52 35.79
N HIS A 236 28.18 -7.83 36.75
CA HIS A 236 28.87 -7.29 37.91
C HIS A 236 29.52 -8.43 38.74
N PRO A 237 30.79 -8.28 39.18
CA PRO A 237 31.54 -9.36 39.84
C PRO A 237 30.80 -10.02 41.01
N GLY A 238 30.18 -9.23 41.90
CA GLY A 238 29.40 -9.75 43.03
C GLY A 238 28.19 -10.62 42.63
N ILE A 239 27.63 -10.43 41.43
CA ILE A 239 26.53 -11.27 40.89
C ILE A 239 27.07 -12.48 40.14
N VAL A 240 28.16 -12.33 39.39
CA VAL A 240 28.77 -13.43 38.63
C VAL A 240 29.35 -14.46 39.59
N GLU A 241 30.03 -14.01 40.64
CA GLU A 241 30.56 -14.87 41.69
C GLU A 241 29.44 -15.58 42.45
N SER A 242 28.37 -14.87 42.84
CA SER A 242 27.25 -15.51 43.54
C SER A 242 26.59 -16.62 42.74
N ARG A 243 26.37 -16.45 41.42
CA ARG A 243 25.85 -17.51 40.54
C ARG A 243 26.80 -18.70 40.41
N LEU A 244 28.11 -18.44 40.30
CA LEU A 244 29.12 -19.50 40.27
C LEU A 244 29.16 -20.28 41.59
N PHE A 245 28.93 -19.63 42.73
CA PHE A 245 28.83 -20.27 44.04
C PHE A 245 27.53 -21.07 44.21
N THR A 246 26.37 -20.56 43.75
CA THR A 246 25.10 -21.31 43.79
C THR A 246 25.19 -22.61 42.98
N HIS A 247 25.85 -22.59 41.82
CA HIS A 247 26.02 -23.78 41.00
C HIS A 247 27.03 -24.79 41.59
N ARG A 248 27.99 -24.32 42.39
CA ARG A 248 28.93 -25.20 43.13
C ARG A 248 28.27 -25.89 44.32
N GLU A 249 27.32 -25.24 44.98
CA GLU A 249 26.58 -25.85 46.09
C GLU A 249 25.55 -26.89 45.62
N GLU A 250 24.94 -26.70 44.43
CA GLU A 250 24.03 -27.69 43.84
C GLU A 250 24.73 -28.94 43.30
N GLN A 251 26.00 -28.83 42.88
CA GLN A 251 26.82 -29.99 42.45
C GLN A 251 27.59 -30.65 43.61
N GLY A 252 27.50 -30.10 44.81
CA GLY A 252 28.18 -30.57 46.02
C GLY A 252 27.30 -31.37 46.98
N LYS A 253 26.11 -31.82 46.56
CA LYS A 253 25.23 -32.74 47.30
C LYS A 253 24.99 -34.02 46.52
#